data_AF-A0A4Y2J179-F1
#
_entry.id   AF-A0A4Y2J179-F1
#
_cell.length_a   1.000
_cell.length_b   1.000
_cell.length_c   1.000
_cell.angle_alpha   90.00
_cell.angle_beta   90.00
_cell.angle_gamma   90.00
#
_symmetry.space_group_name_H-M   'P 1'
#
loop_
_entity.id
_entity.type
_entity.pdbx_description
1 polymer ?
#
loop_
_entity_poly.entity_id
_entity_poly.type
_entity_poly.pdbx_seq_one_letter_code
_entity_poly.pdbx_strand_id
1 'polypeptide(L)'
;AHLDDYMCDRHHIAFVSEFCRIPCPDDCVLSEWSEWSTCSLPCTDQDEGILSRNRTFLAIAGPGRPCYALTEEKDTCNSFLCTAVRWTAEEWGPCLPLQGAKRSCGPGVQKREVVCVGLKGILKHNR
;
A
#
# COMPACT_ATOMS: atom_id res chain seq x y z
N ALA A 1 -17.37 28.93 -11.31
CA ALA A 1 -17.93 28.31 -10.10
C ALA A 1 -18.86 27.21 -10.58
N HIS A 2 -18.57 25.91 -10.49
CA HIS A 2 -17.87 25.16 -9.46
C HIS A 2 -16.96 24.11 -10.12
N LEU A 3 -15.71 24.03 -9.67
CA LEU A 3 -14.72 23.03 -10.10
C LEU A 3 -14.37 22.07 -8.94
N ASP A 4 -15.26 21.96 -7.95
CA ASP A 4 -14.96 21.30 -6.67
C ASP A 4 -15.81 20.05 -6.37
N ASP A 5 -16.69 19.62 -7.29
CA ASP A 5 -17.69 18.56 -7.02
C ASP A 5 -17.34 17.18 -7.61
N TYR A 6 -16.18 17.02 -8.26
CA TYR A 6 -15.74 15.79 -8.94
C TYR A 6 -14.65 14.98 -8.20
N MET A 7 -14.17 15.44 -7.05
CA MET A 7 -13.11 14.75 -6.32
C MET A 7 -13.68 13.73 -5.32
N CYS A 8 -13.53 12.45 -5.66
CA CYS A 8 -14.05 11.25 -4.99
C CYS A 8 -15.56 10.98 -5.16
N ASP A 9 -15.96 10.64 -6.40
CA ASP A 9 -17.34 10.29 -6.69
C ASP A 9 -17.83 9.01 -5.94
N ARG A 10 -19.13 8.99 -5.65
CA ARG A 10 -19.68 8.55 -4.36
C ARG A 10 -19.92 7.05 -4.12
N HIS A 11 -19.75 6.15 -5.09
CA HIS A 11 -20.47 4.86 -5.02
C HIS A 11 -19.65 3.56 -4.93
N HIS A 12 -18.32 3.57 -5.00
CA HIS A 12 -17.55 2.34 -4.81
C HIS A 12 -16.22 2.61 -4.10
N ILE A 13 -16.12 2.28 -2.81
CA ILE A 13 -14.82 2.02 -2.19
C ILE A 13 -14.26 0.79 -2.90
N ALA A 14 -13.18 0.98 -3.65
CA ALA A 14 -12.56 -0.07 -4.44
C ALA A 14 -11.55 -0.80 -3.57
N PHE A 15 -11.73 -2.11 -3.40
CA PHE A 15 -10.64 -2.97 -2.97
C PHE A 15 -9.75 -3.24 -4.17
N VAL A 16 -8.45 -3.11 -4.01
CA VAL A 16 -7.49 -3.61 -5.00
C VAL A 16 -6.99 -4.96 -4.52
N SER A 17 -6.91 -5.92 -5.43
CA SER A 17 -6.33 -7.24 -5.18
C SER A 17 -5.03 -7.41 -5.94
N GLU A 18 -4.05 -8.01 -5.30
CA GLU A 18 -2.76 -8.33 -5.92
C GLU A 18 -2.36 -9.78 -5.60
N PHE A 19 -1.60 -10.39 -6.51
CA PHE A 19 -0.97 -11.68 -6.25
C PHE A 19 0.09 -11.54 -5.17
N CYS A 20 0.07 -12.47 -4.22
CA CYS A 20 1.05 -12.55 -3.14
C CYS A 20 1.50 -14.01 -2.94
N ARG A 21 2.41 -14.22 -2.00
CA ARG A 21 2.87 -15.56 -1.63
C ARG A 21 3.05 -15.66 -0.13
N ILE A 22 2.50 -16.73 0.45
CA ILE A 22 2.69 -17.13 1.83
C ILE A 22 4.05 -17.87 1.90
N PRO A 23 5.02 -17.40 2.70
CA PRO A 23 6.32 -18.04 2.82
C PRO A 23 6.22 -19.49 3.30
N CYS A 24 6.98 -20.39 2.70
CA CYS A 24 7.14 -21.77 3.15
C CYS A 24 8.28 -21.91 4.17
N PRO A 25 8.40 -23.06 4.88
CA PRO A 25 9.58 -23.34 5.68
C PRO A 25 10.87 -23.11 4.88
N ASP A 26 11.85 -22.48 5.51
CA ASP A 26 13.16 -22.11 4.94
C ASP A 26 13.14 -21.05 3.81
N ASP A 27 11.98 -20.52 3.43
CA ASP A 27 11.90 -19.35 2.57
C ASP A 27 12.43 -18.12 3.30
N CYS A 28 13.08 -17.24 2.54
CA CYS A 28 13.39 -15.91 3.01
C CYS A 28 12.09 -15.11 3.26
N VAL A 29 12.01 -14.43 4.40
CA VAL A 29 10.84 -13.65 4.82
C VAL A 29 11.23 -12.21 5.07
N LEU A 30 10.43 -11.27 4.58
CA LEU A 30 10.54 -9.84 4.85
C LEU A 30 9.48 -9.42 5.87
N SER A 31 9.75 -8.35 6.60
CA SER A 31 8.75 -7.70 7.45
C SER A 31 7.64 -7.08 6.61
N GLU A 32 6.55 -6.73 7.28
CA GLU A 32 5.62 -5.74 6.74
C GLU A 32 6.37 -4.43 6.46
N TRP A 33 5.81 -3.65 5.54
CA TRP A 33 6.31 -2.30 5.30
C TRP A 33 6.05 -1.44 6.52
N SER A 34 6.96 -0.51 6.80
CA SER A 34 6.67 0.60 7.70
C SER A 34 5.51 1.44 7.14
N GLU A 35 4.91 2.21 8.03
CA GLU A 35 4.12 3.37 7.63
C GLU A 35 4.94 4.27 6.69
N TRP A 36 4.24 4.94 5.79
CA TRP A 36 4.84 5.94 4.93
C TRP A 36 5.40 7.10 5.75
N SER A 37 6.58 7.60 5.37
CA SER A 37 7.13 8.82 5.93
C SER A 37 6.22 10.02 5.65
N THR A 38 6.38 11.08 6.43
CA THR A 38 5.86 12.39 6.02
C THR A 38 6.46 12.79 4.68
N CYS A 39 5.70 13.54 3.88
CA CYS A 39 6.20 14.08 2.63
C CYS A 39 7.46 14.92 2.87
N SER A 40 8.48 14.76 2.02
CA SER A 40 9.76 15.47 2.14
C SER A 40 9.63 16.99 2.03
N LEU A 41 8.56 17.46 1.41
CA LEU A 41 8.25 18.87 1.25
C LEU A 41 6.92 19.20 1.92
N PRO A 42 6.80 20.39 2.54
CA PRO A 42 5.51 20.89 2.97
C PRO A 42 4.58 20.99 1.76
N CYS A 43 3.30 20.77 1.98
CA CYS A 43 2.32 20.88 0.91
C CYS A 43 2.10 22.37 0.57
N THR A 44 2.95 22.89 -0.32
CA THR A 44 2.80 24.18 -1.02
C THR A 44 2.36 23.87 -2.45
N ASP A 45 1.45 24.65 -3.03
CA ASP A 45 0.84 24.40 -4.35
C ASP A 45 1.82 24.42 -5.55
N GLN A 46 3.13 24.33 -5.32
CA GLN A 46 4.19 24.53 -6.29
C GLN A 46 5.22 23.39 -6.34
N ASP A 47 5.28 22.49 -5.34
CA ASP A 47 6.37 21.51 -5.25
C ASP A 47 5.89 20.07 -4.99
N GLU A 48 6.35 19.14 -5.83
CA GLU A 48 6.19 17.69 -5.64
C GLU A 48 7.25 17.18 -4.65
N GLY A 49 6.81 16.48 -3.60
CA GLY A 49 7.69 15.87 -2.62
C GLY A 49 7.79 14.35 -2.81
N ILE A 50 8.62 13.73 -1.97
CA ILE A 50 8.81 12.28 -1.93
C ILE A 50 8.45 11.78 -0.53
N LEU A 51 7.78 10.64 -0.48
CA LEU A 51 7.61 9.86 0.74
C LEU A 51 8.29 8.50 0.54
N SER A 52 8.79 7.93 1.64
CA SER A 52 9.43 6.62 1.62
C SER A 52 8.90 5.73 2.72
N ARG A 53 9.02 4.42 2.50
CA ARG A 53 8.80 3.39 3.51
C ARG A 53 9.87 2.32 3.41
N ASN A 54 10.10 1.61 4.50
CA ASN A 54 11.13 0.59 4.59
C ASN A 54 10.58 -0.74 5.11
N ARG A 55 11.31 -1.82 4.87
CA ARG A 55 11.08 -3.13 5.46
C ARG A 55 12.40 -3.88 5.59
N THR A 56 12.44 -4.90 6.43
CA THR A 56 13.67 -5.63 6.75
C THR A 56 13.51 -7.13 6.49
N PHE A 57 14.63 -7.86 6.53
CA PHE A 57 14.62 -9.31 6.48
C PHE A 57 14.32 -9.87 7.87
N LEU A 58 13.25 -10.66 7.99
CA LEU A 58 12.91 -11.40 9.21
C LEU A 58 13.58 -12.78 9.23
N ALA A 59 13.78 -13.39 8.05
CA ALA A 59 14.51 -14.64 7.90
C ALA A 59 15.42 -14.56 6.67
N ILE A 60 16.70 -14.89 6.87
CA ILE A 60 17.70 -14.96 5.80
C ILE A 60 17.49 -16.27 5.02
N ALA A 61 17.71 -16.24 3.70
CA ALA A 61 17.48 -17.39 2.82
C ALA A 61 18.27 -18.63 3.29
N GLY A 62 17.55 -19.69 3.66
CA GLY A 62 18.09 -21.04 3.77
C GLY A 62 18.15 -21.73 2.39
N PRO A 63 18.03 -23.07 2.30
CA PRO A 63 17.86 -23.76 1.02
C PRO A 63 16.51 -23.46 0.34
N GLY A 64 15.59 -22.76 1.02
CA GLY A 64 14.36 -22.25 0.44
C GLY A 64 14.60 -21.07 -0.50
N ARG A 65 13.53 -20.34 -0.83
CA ARG A 65 13.61 -19.29 -1.85
C ARG A 65 14.30 -18.01 -1.33
N PRO A 66 15.25 -17.42 -2.08
CA PRO A 66 15.82 -16.12 -1.72
C PRO A 66 14.82 -14.98 -1.94
N CYS A 67 14.86 -13.94 -1.09
CA CYS A 67 14.10 -12.72 -1.35
C CYS A 67 14.83 -11.87 -2.40
N TYR A 68 14.22 -11.71 -3.58
CA TYR A 68 14.65 -10.71 -4.58
C TYR A 68 13.78 -9.46 -4.47
N ALA A 69 13.72 -8.85 -3.28
CA ALA A 69 12.78 -7.78 -3.00
C ALA A 69 13.47 -6.55 -2.40
N LEU A 70 13.00 -5.37 -2.79
CA LEU A 70 13.47 -4.09 -2.27
C LEU A 70 13.13 -3.95 -0.79
N THR A 71 14.04 -3.39 -0.01
CA THR A 71 13.86 -3.03 1.42
C THR A 71 13.47 -1.57 1.61
N GLU A 72 13.46 -0.78 0.54
CA GLU A 72 13.04 0.61 0.51
C GLU A 72 12.11 0.82 -0.68
N GLU A 73 11.05 1.59 -0.48
CA GLU A 73 10.13 2.03 -1.51
C GLU A 73 9.93 3.54 -1.39
N LYS A 74 9.83 4.21 -2.55
CA LYS A 74 9.59 5.65 -2.64
C LYS A 74 8.42 5.90 -3.58
N ASP A 75 7.57 6.84 -3.20
CA ASP A 75 6.46 7.31 -4.02
C ASP A 75 6.42 8.85 -3.97
N THR A 76 5.67 9.47 -4.87
CA THR A 76 5.53 10.93 -4.91
C THR A 76 4.33 11.43 -4.11
N CYS A 77 4.50 12.58 -3.48
CA CYS A 77 3.45 13.34 -2.80
C CYS A 77 3.36 14.74 -3.37
N ASN A 78 2.23 15.42 -3.14
CA ASN A 78 1.98 16.79 -3.60
C ASN A 78 2.04 16.93 -5.14
N SER A 79 1.83 15.85 -5.89
CA SER A 79 1.72 15.86 -7.36
C SER A 79 0.46 16.56 -7.89
N PHE A 80 -0.44 16.96 -6.99
CA PHE A 80 -1.65 17.75 -7.23
C PHE A 80 -1.76 18.88 -6.20
N LEU A 81 -2.60 19.89 -6.49
CA LEU A 81 -2.94 20.97 -5.55
C LEU A 81 -3.19 20.40 -4.15
N CYS A 82 -2.59 21.00 -3.13
CA CYS A 82 -2.64 20.49 -1.76
C CYS A 82 -4.06 20.46 -1.17
N THR A 83 -4.96 21.23 -1.77
CA THR A 83 -6.38 21.29 -1.50
C THR A 83 -7.20 20.19 -2.19
N ALA A 84 -6.59 19.41 -3.08
CA ALA A 84 -7.24 18.31 -3.79
C ALA A 84 -7.38 17.06 -2.91
N VAL A 85 -8.48 16.36 -3.10
CA VAL A 85 -8.76 15.08 -2.46
C VAL A 85 -8.16 13.96 -3.31
N ARG A 86 -7.48 12.98 -2.70
CA ARG A 86 -6.80 11.90 -3.44
C ARG A 86 -7.20 10.51 -2.96
N TRP A 87 -7.08 9.53 -3.85
CA TRP A 87 -7.11 8.12 -3.49
C TRP A 87 -5.76 7.68 -2.94
N THR A 88 -5.78 7.01 -1.80
CA THR A 88 -4.61 6.41 -1.16
C THR A 88 -4.95 4.96 -0.84
N ALA A 89 -4.03 4.05 -1.13
CA ALA A 89 -4.18 2.66 -0.74
C ALA A 89 -3.70 2.48 0.69
N GLU A 90 -4.49 1.80 1.52
CA GLU A 90 -4.09 1.40 2.87
C GLU A 90 -3.07 0.26 2.83
N GLU A 91 -2.74 -0.25 4.02
CA GLU A 91 -1.91 -1.44 4.15
C GLU A 91 -2.56 -2.67 3.50
N TRP A 92 -1.71 -3.58 3.01
CA TRP A 92 -2.19 -4.86 2.50
C TRP A 92 -2.69 -5.73 3.66
N GLY A 93 -3.90 -6.29 3.51
CA GLY A 93 -4.35 -7.36 4.38
C GLY A 93 -3.54 -8.65 4.17
N PRO A 94 -3.79 -9.69 4.99
CA PRO A 94 -3.04 -10.94 4.91
C PRO A 94 -3.17 -11.61 3.54
N CYS A 95 -2.09 -12.26 3.10
CA CYS A 95 -2.08 -13.06 1.90
C CYS A 95 -2.89 -14.35 2.10
N LEU A 96 -4.03 -14.48 1.42
CA LEU A 96 -4.90 -15.65 1.51
C LEU A 96 -4.53 -16.67 0.42
N PRO A 97 -4.47 -17.98 0.73
CA PRO A 97 -4.13 -19.00 -0.26
C PRO A 97 -5.20 -19.07 -1.37
N LEU A 98 -4.79 -19.39 -2.59
CA LEU A 98 -5.72 -19.61 -3.71
C LEU A 98 -6.70 -20.77 -3.40
N GLN A 99 -7.99 -20.59 -3.75
CA GLN A 99 -9.03 -21.58 -3.46
C GLN A 99 -8.68 -22.97 -4.04
N GLY A 100 -8.88 -24.02 -3.23
CA GLY A 100 -8.52 -25.40 -3.57
C GLY A 100 -7.11 -25.84 -3.15
N ALA A 101 -6.31 -24.96 -2.57
CA ALA A 101 -4.97 -25.32 -2.07
C ALA A 101 -5.05 -26.00 -0.68
N LYS A 102 -4.71 -27.29 -0.62
CA LYS A 102 -4.46 -28.04 0.63
C LYS A 102 -3.11 -27.67 1.29
N ARG A 103 -2.55 -26.49 1.00
CA ARG A 103 -1.19 -26.10 1.37
C ARG A 103 -1.22 -24.88 2.29
N SER A 104 -0.47 -24.97 3.39
CA SER A 104 -0.31 -23.91 4.40
C SER A 104 0.64 -22.78 3.98
N CYS A 105 1.30 -22.91 2.83
CA CYS A 105 2.19 -21.90 2.24
C CYS A 105 2.13 -21.97 0.70
N GLY A 106 2.56 -20.90 0.01
CA GLY A 106 2.54 -20.82 -1.45
C GLY A 106 1.71 -19.65 -2.01
N PRO A 107 1.31 -19.70 -3.29
CA PRO A 107 0.63 -18.59 -3.95
C PRO A 107 -0.70 -18.22 -3.31
N GLY A 108 -0.97 -16.93 -3.24
CA GLY A 108 -2.17 -16.37 -2.66
C GLY A 108 -2.60 -15.05 -3.30
N VAL A 109 -3.67 -14.47 -2.77
CA VAL A 109 -4.17 -13.15 -3.14
C VAL A 109 -4.36 -12.34 -1.86
N GLN A 110 -3.85 -11.13 -1.87
CA GLN A 110 -4.05 -10.14 -0.82
C GLN A 110 -4.96 -9.03 -1.34
N LYS A 111 -5.65 -8.35 -0.42
CA LYS A 111 -6.55 -7.24 -0.72
C LYS A 111 -6.23 -6.07 0.19
N ARG A 112 -6.36 -4.86 -0.32
CA ARG A 112 -6.30 -3.62 0.46
C ARG A 112 -7.41 -2.69 0.08
N GLU A 113 -7.80 -1.86 1.03
CA GLU A 113 -8.74 -0.78 0.81
C GLU A 113 -8.04 0.38 0.11
N VAL A 114 -8.77 1.06 -0.77
CA VAL A 114 -8.36 2.35 -1.30
C VAL A 114 -9.32 3.38 -0.74
N VAL A 115 -8.78 4.28 0.07
CA VAL A 115 -9.53 5.31 0.76
C VAL A 115 -9.28 6.68 0.14
N CYS A 116 -10.30 7.51 0.20
CA CYS A 116 -10.23 8.89 -0.25
C CYS A 116 -9.79 9.77 0.94
N VAL A 117 -8.64 10.41 0.82
CA VAL A 117 -8.04 11.26 1.87
C VAL A 117 -8.01 12.71 1.42
N GLY A 118 -8.34 13.61 2.34
CA GLY A 118 -8.25 15.06 2.16
C GLY A 118 -7.42 15.72 3.26
N LEU A 119 -7.41 17.05 3.29
CA LEU A 119 -6.59 17.86 4.20
C LEU A 119 -6.77 17.60 5.71
N LYS A 120 -7.89 16.98 6.13
CA LYS A 120 -8.20 16.70 7.54
C LYS A 120 -8.15 15.21 7.89
N GLY A 121 -7.59 14.38 7.02
CA GLY A 121 -7.48 12.93 7.19
C GLY A 121 -8.38 12.12 6.26
N ILE A 122 -8.62 10.87 6.63
CA ILE A 122 -9.44 9.93 5.86
C ILE A 122 -10.88 10.46 5.83
N LEU A 123 -11.40 10.73 4.63
CA LEU A 123 -12.75 11.27 4.46
C LEU A 123 -13.82 10.16 4.45
N LYS A 124 -13.43 8.90 4.22
CA LYS A 124 -14.31 7.72 4.29
C LYS A 124 -13.55 6.50 4.82
N HIS A 125 -14.06 5.89 5.88
CA HIS A 125 -13.76 4.52 6.30
C HIS A 125 -14.95 3.61 5.97
N ASN A 126 -14.65 2.34 5.70
CA ASN A 126 -15.65 1.26 5.74
C ASN A 126 -16.13 1.11 7.20
N ARG A 127 -17.44 1.22 7.43
CA ARG A 127 -18.05 0.66 8.63
C ARG A 127 -18.97 -0.46 8.20
#